data_AF-A0A926BXV9-F1
#
_entry.id   AF-A0A926BXV9-F1
#
_cell.length_a   1.000
_cell.length_b   1.000
_cell.length_c   1.000
_cell.angle_alpha   90.00
_cell.angle_beta   90.00
_cell.angle_gamma   90.00
#
_symmetry.space_group_name_H-M   'P 1'
#
loop_
_entity.id
_entity.type
_entity.pdbx_description
1 polymer ?
#
loop_
_entity_poly.entity_id
_entity_poly.type
_entity_poly.pdbx_seq_one_letter_code
_entity_poly.pdbx_strand_id
1 'polypeptide(L)'
;NGKILRVNDDGSVPSDNPFVASDTARREVWSYGHRNPQGLAFQARTGLLFDSEHGPSGGDEVNQIEKGKNYGWPRIHHRDTLTGMVAPLLEYTPSVGPAEAIFYEGDAFPALKGNLLVAALRGESIIRIQMNGNKIVAQERLLQKQYGRIRALAVGPDGYIYFSTSQQDPPEGTPRPGYDMILRLRPVPAGTSALTLGPLTADSRPMGETVALNNAPENIYQQLCASCHGEKLQGTDRAKGLYDHTYGATRSDIVRIIRQGIPDQGMPAWDGAIKPADMDRLADFILAKTSTKPPSIR
;
A
#
# COMPACT_ATOMS: atom_id res chain seq x y z
N ASN A 1 -10.11 14.87 -8.51
CA ASN A 1 -9.78 13.57 -7.86
C ASN A 1 -8.61 12.90 -8.56
N GLY A 2 -7.76 12.20 -7.80
CA GLY A 2 -6.58 11.50 -8.31
C GLY A 2 -5.48 12.42 -8.85
N LYS A 3 -5.16 13.48 -8.10
CA LYS A 3 -4.18 14.53 -8.44
C LYS A 3 -3.41 14.91 -7.19
N ILE A 4 -2.14 15.23 -7.36
CA ILE A 4 -1.41 16.07 -6.41
C ILE A 4 -1.45 17.49 -6.97
N LEU A 5 -1.78 18.46 -6.13
CA LEU A 5 -1.90 19.86 -6.51
C LEU A 5 -0.72 20.66 -5.98
N ARG A 6 -0.33 21.72 -6.70
CA ARG A 6 0.66 22.70 -6.27
C ARG A 6 0.10 24.11 -6.43
N VAL A 7 0.07 24.84 -5.32
CA VAL A 7 -0.35 26.24 -5.23
C VAL A 7 0.72 27.04 -4.48
N ASN A 8 0.71 28.37 -4.63
CA ASN A 8 1.45 29.27 -3.75
C ASN A 8 0.80 29.32 -2.37
N ASP A 9 1.49 29.91 -1.38
CA ASP A 9 1.00 30.02 0.00
C ASP A 9 -0.31 30.83 0.11
N ASP A 10 -0.55 31.75 -0.84
CA ASP A 10 -1.78 32.52 -0.96
C ASP A 10 -2.90 31.78 -1.73
N GLY A 11 -2.65 30.54 -2.14
CA GLY A 11 -3.56 29.71 -2.93
C GLY A 11 -3.57 30.00 -4.43
N SER A 12 -2.80 30.98 -4.92
CA SER A 12 -2.69 31.25 -6.36
C SER A 12 -1.91 30.16 -7.10
N VAL A 13 -2.09 30.08 -8.42
CA VAL A 13 -1.42 29.06 -9.25
C VAL A 13 0.00 29.52 -9.62
N PRO A 14 1.06 28.75 -9.31
CA PRO A 14 2.40 29.04 -9.78
C PRO A 14 2.44 29.09 -11.32
N SER A 15 3.07 30.14 -11.86
CA SER A 15 3.15 30.35 -13.32
C SER A 15 3.93 29.26 -14.05
N ASP A 16 4.72 28.46 -13.32
CA ASP A 16 5.50 27.36 -13.86
C ASP A 16 4.84 26.00 -13.67
N ASN A 17 3.59 25.90 -13.21
CA ASN A 17 2.90 24.60 -13.11
C ASN A 17 2.81 23.90 -14.48
N PRO A 18 2.80 22.55 -14.52
CA PRO A 18 2.93 21.80 -15.79
C PRO A 18 1.75 21.98 -16.75
N PHE A 19 0.59 22.40 -16.25
CA PHE A 19 -0.64 22.51 -17.04
C PHE A 19 -1.19 23.94 -17.13
N VAL A 20 -0.36 24.97 -16.88
CA VAL A 20 -0.80 26.38 -16.91
C VAL A 20 -1.35 26.81 -18.28
N ALA A 21 -0.78 26.27 -19.36
CA ALA A 21 -1.19 26.53 -20.73
C ALA A 21 -2.19 25.50 -21.28
N SER A 22 -2.69 24.59 -20.45
CA SER A 22 -3.66 23.59 -20.90
C SER A 22 -5.06 24.17 -20.96
N ASP A 23 -5.74 23.95 -22.07
CA ASP A 23 -7.14 24.36 -22.26
C ASP A 23 -8.13 23.43 -21.56
N THR A 24 -7.68 22.23 -21.16
CA THR A 24 -8.55 21.16 -20.63
C THR A 24 -8.18 20.69 -19.23
N ALA A 25 -6.92 20.86 -18.80
CA ALA A 25 -6.48 20.52 -17.47
C ALA A 25 -6.57 21.70 -16.50
N ARG A 26 -6.87 21.40 -15.23
CA ARG A 26 -6.83 22.38 -14.14
C ARG A 26 -5.37 22.79 -13.88
N ARG A 27 -5.12 24.08 -13.73
CA ARG A 27 -3.77 24.66 -13.70
C ARG A 27 -3.02 24.37 -12.40
N GLU A 28 -3.73 24.01 -11.34
CA GLU A 28 -3.21 23.62 -10.03
C GLU A 28 -2.58 22.22 -10.04
N VAL A 29 -2.85 21.41 -11.06
CA VAL A 29 -2.36 20.02 -11.11
C VAL A 29 -0.84 20.00 -11.23
N TRP A 30 -0.20 19.29 -10.30
CA TRP A 30 1.24 19.00 -10.35
C TRP A 30 1.52 17.64 -11.00
N SER A 31 0.79 16.61 -10.57
CA SER A 31 0.83 15.26 -11.15
C SER A 31 -0.54 14.60 -11.09
N TYR A 32 -0.73 13.54 -11.87
CA TYR A 32 -2.02 12.87 -12.02
C TYR A 32 -1.87 11.36 -12.14
N GLY A 33 -2.99 10.63 -12.20
CA GLY A 33 -2.99 9.17 -12.24
C GLY A 33 -2.83 8.56 -10.85
N HIS A 34 -3.31 9.27 -9.83
CA HIS A 34 -3.34 8.84 -8.44
C HIS A 34 -4.73 8.27 -8.10
N ARG A 35 -4.79 7.31 -7.20
CA ARG A 35 -6.00 6.74 -6.62
C ARG A 35 -6.41 7.50 -5.36
N ASN A 36 -5.58 7.43 -4.32
CA ASN A 36 -5.88 7.95 -2.99
C ASN A 36 -4.59 8.22 -2.19
N PRO A 37 -3.85 9.29 -2.52
CA PRO A 37 -2.62 9.63 -1.84
C PRO A 37 -2.96 10.14 -0.43
N GLN A 38 -2.17 9.73 0.56
CA GLN A 38 -2.39 10.06 1.98
C GLN A 38 -1.23 10.84 2.59
N GLY A 39 0.01 10.55 2.20
CA GLY A 39 1.21 11.19 2.72
C GLY A 39 2.01 11.88 1.62
N LEU A 40 2.68 12.98 1.98
CA LEU A 40 3.60 13.71 1.09
C LEU A 40 4.86 14.09 1.87
N ALA A 41 6.04 13.71 1.36
CA ALA A 41 7.31 13.94 2.02
C ALA A 41 8.34 14.53 1.05
N PHE A 42 8.96 15.65 1.43
CA PHE A 42 10.11 16.20 0.70
C PHE A 42 11.42 15.68 1.28
N GLN A 43 12.28 15.15 0.42
CA GLN A 43 13.64 14.78 0.81
C GLN A 43 14.50 16.05 0.92
N ALA A 44 14.97 16.38 2.12
CA ALA A 44 15.59 17.69 2.42
C ALA A 44 16.77 18.05 1.51
N ARG A 45 17.65 17.09 1.17
CA ARG A 45 18.87 17.36 0.38
C ARG A 45 18.60 17.60 -1.10
N THR A 46 17.56 16.99 -1.65
CA THR A 46 17.33 16.96 -3.11
C THR A 46 16.07 17.74 -3.51
N GLY A 47 15.18 18.02 -2.57
CA GLY A 47 13.85 18.58 -2.84
C GLY A 47 12.92 17.61 -3.56
N LEU A 48 13.28 16.33 -3.69
CA LEU A 48 12.42 15.33 -4.31
C LEU A 48 11.19 15.09 -3.45
N LEU A 49 10.02 15.13 -4.09
CA LEU A 49 8.74 14.83 -3.46
C LEU A 49 8.47 13.33 -3.54
N PHE A 50 8.02 12.75 -2.44
CA PHE A 50 7.53 11.39 -2.37
C PHE A 50 6.08 11.41 -1.89
N ASP A 51 5.29 10.46 -2.36
CA ASP A 51 3.96 10.21 -1.83
C ASP A 51 3.82 8.77 -1.35
N SER A 52 2.81 8.55 -0.52
CA SER A 52 2.32 7.23 -0.17
C SER A 52 0.82 7.15 -0.37
N GLU A 53 0.37 6.08 -1.00
CA GLU A 53 -0.97 5.98 -1.56
C GLU A 53 -1.61 4.61 -1.35
N HIS A 54 -2.93 4.60 -1.12
CA HIS A 54 -3.72 3.38 -1.10
C HIS A 54 -4.03 2.86 -2.51
N GLY A 55 -3.67 1.61 -2.77
CA GLY A 55 -4.09 0.85 -3.94
C GLY A 55 -5.52 0.30 -3.80
N PRO A 56 -6.02 -0.43 -4.81
CA PRO A 56 -7.38 -0.97 -4.77
C PRO A 56 -7.54 -2.10 -3.74
N SER A 57 -7.10 -3.32 -4.05
CA SER A 57 -7.23 -4.53 -3.23
C SER A 57 -5.86 -5.09 -2.88
N GLY A 58 -5.01 -4.27 -2.25
CA GLY A 58 -3.55 -4.40 -2.36
C GLY A 58 -3.02 -3.32 -3.29
N GLY A 59 -1.77 -3.45 -3.71
CA GLY A 59 -1.10 -2.51 -4.60
C GLY A 59 -0.98 -1.11 -4.00
N ASP A 60 -0.76 -1.01 -2.68
CA ASP A 60 -0.43 0.28 -2.10
C ASP A 60 0.95 0.72 -2.58
N GLU A 61 1.15 2.02 -2.72
CA GLU A 61 2.32 2.55 -3.42
C GLU A 61 3.08 3.55 -2.56
N VAL A 62 4.40 3.58 -2.79
CA VAL A 62 5.22 4.77 -2.53
C VAL A 62 5.81 5.18 -3.87
N ASN A 63 5.64 6.46 -4.24
CA ASN A 63 6.21 6.98 -5.47
C ASN A 63 7.15 8.16 -5.21
N GLN A 64 8.08 8.39 -6.13
CA GLN A 64 8.75 9.67 -6.27
C GLN A 64 7.94 10.52 -7.26
N ILE A 65 7.42 11.65 -6.79
CA ILE A 65 6.54 12.53 -7.52
C ILE A 65 7.32 13.51 -8.40
N GLU A 66 7.01 13.49 -9.69
CA GLU A 66 7.61 14.33 -10.72
C GLU A 66 6.58 15.23 -11.40
N LYS A 67 7.05 16.40 -11.82
CA LYS A 67 6.25 17.43 -12.49
C LYS A 67 5.58 16.89 -13.75
N GLY A 68 4.26 17.00 -13.82
CA GLY A 68 3.45 16.68 -15.00
C GLY A 68 3.30 15.19 -15.31
N LYS A 69 3.83 14.29 -14.47
CA LYS A 69 3.80 12.85 -14.72
C LYS A 69 2.45 12.22 -14.39
N ASN A 70 2.20 11.09 -15.07
CA ASN A 70 1.04 10.22 -14.91
C ASN A 70 1.42 8.96 -14.14
N TYR A 71 0.88 8.77 -12.94
CA TYR A 71 1.09 7.60 -12.07
C TYR A 71 0.12 6.45 -12.37
N GLY A 72 -0.68 6.61 -13.42
CA GLY A 72 -1.26 5.49 -14.13
C GLY A 72 -2.65 5.04 -13.68
N TRP A 73 -3.08 5.33 -12.45
CA TRP A 73 -4.43 4.98 -12.01
C TRP A 73 -5.53 5.63 -12.88
N PRO A 74 -6.60 4.89 -13.28
CA PRO A 74 -6.87 3.48 -12.99
C PRO A 74 -6.37 2.49 -14.06
N ARG A 75 -5.54 2.94 -15.02
CA ARG A 75 -5.09 2.11 -16.15
C ARG A 75 -4.00 1.11 -15.80
N ILE A 76 -3.09 1.48 -14.91
CA ILE A 76 -2.12 0.57 -14.30
C ILE A 76 -2.22 0.66 -12.78
N HIS A 77 -1.92 -0.44 -12.11
CA HIS A 77 -1.83 -0.54 -10.66
C HIS A 77 -0.95 -1.76 -10.31
N HIS A 78 -0.51 -1.86 -9.05
CA HIS A 78 0.38 -2.94 -8.60
C HIS A 78 1.69 -2.95 -9.40
N ARG A 79 1.91 -3.97 -10.25
CA ARG A 79 3.14 -4.15 -11.05
C ARG A 79 2.91 -3.95 -12.54
N ASP A 80 1.72 -3.50 -12.91
CA ASP A 80 1.41 -3.19 -14.30
C ASP A 80 2.27 -2.02 -14.77
N THR A 81 2.69 -2.06 -16.03
CA THR A 81 3.45 -0.98 -16.65
C THR A 81 2.85 -0.64 -18.00
N LEU A 82 2.85 0.64 -18.35
CA LEU A 82 2.38 1.11 -19.63
C LEU A 82 3.18 2.35 -20.05
N THR A 83 3.59 2.39 -21.32
CA THR A 83 4.35 3.51 -21.87
C THR A 83 3.63 4.84 -21.63
N GLY A 84 4.37 5.84 -21.14
CA GLY A 84 3.83 7.15 -20.79
C GLY A 84 3.26 7.24 -19.37
N MET A 85 3.40 6.18 -18.56
CA MET A 85 3.02 6.16 -17.14
C MET A 85 4.24 5.83 -16.28
N VAL A 86 4.24 6.34 -15.06
CA VAL A 86 5.25 6.11 -14.05
C VAL A 86 4.77 4.99 -13.15
N ALA A 87 5.59 3.97 -12.98
CA ALA A 87 5.33 2.86 -12.07
C ALA A 87 5.87 3.19 -10.67
N PRO A 88 5.33 2.57 -9.60
CA PRO A 88 5.70 2.92 -8.24
C PRO A 88 7.14 2.53 -7.90
N LEU A 89 7.72 3.23 -6.92
CA LEU A 89 9.03 2.83 -6.36
C LEU A 89 8.89 1.57 -5.52
N LEU A 90 7.82 1.51 -4.73
CA LEU A 90 7.47 0.39 -3.88
C LEU A 90 5.99 0.08 -4.03
N GLU A 91 5.69 -1.21 -4.00
CA GLU A 91 4.34 -1.75 -4.09
C GLU A 91 4.14 -2.72 -2.91
N TYR A 92 2.97 -2.61 -2.25
CA TYR A 92 2.60 -3.47 -1.13
C TYR A 92 1.30 -4.24 -1.42
N THR A 93 1.47 -5.55 -1.57
CA THR A 93 0.38 -6.53 -1.61
C THR A 93 0.70 -7.67 -0.65
N PRO A 94 -0.11 -7.90 0.41
CA PRO A 94 -1.39 -7.24 0.70
C PRO A 94 -1.24 -5.77 1.15
N SER A 95 -2.35 -5.02 1.12
CA SER A 95 -2.40 -3.60 1.50
C SER A 95 -1.93 -3.38 2.94
N VAL A 96 -1.00 -2.44 3.10
CA VAL A 96 -0.51 -1.93 4.39
C VAL A 96 -1.29 -0.69 4.84
N GLY A 97 -2.10 -0.11 3.96
CA GLY A 97 -2.86 1.12 4.19
C GLY A 97 -1.94 2.27 4.57
N PRO A 98 -1.01 2.69 3.69
CA PRO A 98 -0.05 3.73 4.04
C PRO A 98 -0.75 5.09 4.23
N ALA A 99 -0.29 5.83 5.22
CA ALA A 99 -0.84 7.13 5.58
C ALA A 99 0.23 8.22 5.45
N GLU A 100 0.48 9.01 6.51
CA GLU A 100 1.48 10.07 6.51
C GLU A 100 2.90 9.55 6.21
N ALA A 101 3.69 10.36 5.51
CA ALA A 101 5.07 10.04 5.18
C ALA A 101 5.99 11.21 5.55
N ILE A 102 7.16 10.92 6.13
CA ILE A 102 8.16 11.94 6.49
C ILE A 102 9.57 11.45 6.16
N PHE A 103 10.46 12.37 5.75
CA PHE A 103 11.89 12.13 5.87
C PHE A 103 12.35 12.55 7.27
N TYR A 104 13.02 11.65 7.99
CA TYR A 104 13.53 11.99 9.32
C TYR A 104 14.88 12.70 9.21
N GLU A 105 14.95 13.96 9.68
CA GLU A 105 16.18 14.77 9.64
C GLU A 105 16.66 15.22 11.03
N GLY A 106 15.96 14.80 12.09
CA GLY A 106 16.33 15.12 13.46
C GLY A 106 17.59 14.39 13.94
N ASP A 107 18.11 14.82 15.10
CA ASP A 107 19.33 14.25 15.68
C ASP A 107 19.07 13.22 16.80
N ALA A 108 17.83 13.10 17.28
CA ALA A 108 17.47 12.18 18.35
C ALA A 108 17.56 10.69 17.95
N PHE A 109 17.39 10.39 16.66
CA PHE A 109 17.52 9.04 16.10
C PHE A 109 18.54 9.00 14.96
N PRO A 110 19.86 9.02 15.25
CA PRO A 110 20.88 9.06 14.20
C PRO A 110 20.74 7.96 13.15
N ALA A 111 20.32 6.76 13.56
CA ALA A 111 20.09 5.64 12.65
C ALA A 111 18.95 5.88 11.64
N LEU A 112 17.96 6.72 11.97
CA LEU A 112 16.82 7.01 11.10
C LEU A 112 17.10 8.18 10.14
N LYS A 113 18.18 8.93 10.34
CA LYS A 113 18.45 10.17 9.59
C LYS A 113 18.53 9.94 8.08
N GLY A 114 17.80 10.74 7.32
CA GLY A 114 17.68 10.66 5.87
C GLY A 114 16.80 9.54 5.33
N ASN A 115 16.18 8.72 6.19
CA ASN A 115 15.26 7.66 5.77
C ASN A 115 13.83 8.19 5.65
N LEU A 116 13.07 7.58 4.75
CA LEU A 116 11.64 7.82 4.62
C LEU A 116 10.90 6.92 5.62
N LEU A 117 10.01 7.51 6.41
CA LEU A 117 9.12 6.81 7.34
C LEU A 117 7.69 6.96 6.84
N VAL A 118 6.95 5.87 6.78
CA VAL A 118 5.55 5.85 6.32
C VAL A 118 4.69 5.21 7.40
N ALA A 119 3.68 5.93 7.88
CA ALA A 119 2.67 5.37 8.78
C ALA A 119 1.84 4.31 8.05
N ALA A 120 1.47 3.23 8.72
CA ALA A 120 0.64 2.18 8.15
C ALA A 120 -0.58 1.91 9.03
N LEU A 121 -1.76 2.02 8.42
CA LEU A 121 -3.05 1.75 9.03
C LEU A 121 -3.25 0.23 9.15
N ARG A 122 -3.49 -0.47 8.03
CA ARG A 122 -3.69 -1.94 8.03
C ARG A 122 -2.43 -2.69 8.44
N GLY A 123 -1.26 -2.15 8.10
CA GLY A 123 0.03 -2.69 8.50
C GLY A 123 0.38 -2.45 9.97
N GLU A 124 -0.40 -1.64 10.70
CA GLU A 124 -0.26 -1.35 12.14
C GLU A 124 1.20 -1.11 12.57
N SER A 125 1.91 -0.27 11.82
CA SER A 125 3.35 -0.06 11.98
C SER A 125 3.79 1.30 11.43
N ILE A 126 5.04 1.65 11.70
CA ILE A 126 5.76 2.67 10.91
C ILE A 126 6.74 1.90 10.01
N ILE A 127 6.60 2.04 8.70
CA ILE A 127 7.52 1.44 7.74
C ILE A 127 8.71 2.39 7.58
N ARG A 128 9.91 1.93 7.91
CA ARG A 128 11.15 2.63 7.60
C ARG A 128 11.67 2.13 6.27
N ILE A 129 11.79 3.04 5.31
CA ILE A 129 12.43 2.82 4.03
C ILE A 129 13.83 3.44 4.10
N GLN A 130 14.85 2.58 4.14
CA GLN A 130 16.23 3.02 4.24
C GLN A 130 16.71 3.56 2.89
N MET A 131 17.22 4.78 2.91
CA MET A 131 17.62 5.51 1.71
C MET A 131 19.14 5.67 1.67
N ASN A 132 19.75 5.37 0.53
CA ASN A 132 21.11 5.78 0.18
C ASN A 132 21.05 6.75 -1.01
N GLY A 133 21.09 8.05 -0.72
CA GLY A 133 20.73 9.08 -1.70
C GLY A 133 19.27 8.90 -2.13
N ASN A 134 19.06 8.60 -3.41
CA ASN A 134 17.73 8.37 -3.99
C ASN A 134 17.41 6.89 -4.18
N LYS A 135 18.29 5.98 -3.71
CA LYS A 135 18.09 4.54 -3.82
C LYS A 135 17.55 3.97 -2.53
N ILE A 136 16.56 3.11 -2.64
CA ILE A 136 16.08 2.28 -1.53
C ILE A 136 17.07 1.13 -1.36
N VAL A 137 17.56 0.92 -0.14
CA VAL A 137 18.54 -0.14 0.16
C VAL A 137 18.03 -1.20 1.11
N ALA A 138 17.03 -0.87 1.93
CA ALA A 138 16.37 -1.81 2.84
C ALA A 138 15.03 -1.24 3.31
N GLN A 139 14.21 -2.09 3.92
CA GLN A 139 12.97 -1.70 4.57
C GLN A 139 12.75 -2.52 5.84
N GLU A 140 12.13 -1.90 6.84
CA GLU A 140 11.73 -2.56 8.08
C GLU A 140 10.44 -1.95 8.67
N ARG A 141 9.77 -2.72 9.54
CA ARG A 141 8.59 -2.26 10.29
C ARG A 141 8.97 -1.95 11.73
N LEU A 142 8.77 -0.71 12.13
CA LEU A 142 8.89 -0.25 13.51
C LEU A 142 7.52 -0.34 14.21
N LEU A 143 7.53 -0.65 15.51
CA LEU A 143 6.34 -0.68 16.37
C LEU A 143 5.21 -1.62 15.88
N GLN A 144 5.56 -2.66 15.12
CA GLN A 144 4.59 -3.53 14.47
C GLN A 144 3.57 -4.12 15.46
N LYS A 145 2.29 -3.83 15.22
CA LYS A 145 1.12 -4.25 16.00
C LYS A 145 1.11 -3.82 17.47
N GLN A 146 2.00 -2.90 17.89
CA GLN A 146 2.07 -2.46 19.28
C GLN A 146 0.96 -1.47 19.63
N TYR A 147 0.66 -0.55 18.70
CA TYR A 147 -0.30 0.54 18.92
C TYR A 147 -1.48 0.51 17.92
N GLY A 148 -1.63 -0.58 17.16
CA GLY A 148 -2.65 -0.67 16.11
C GLY A 148 -2.35 0.24 14.92
N ARG A 149 -3.41 0.75 14.28
CA ARG A 149 -3.36 1.59 13.08
C ARG A 149 -2.68 2.92 13.37
N ILE A 150 -1.64 3.26 12.60
CA ILE A 150 -0.91 4.53 12.71
C ILE A 150 -1.30 5.42 11.52
N ARG A 151 -1.65 6.67 11.81
CA ARG A 151 -2.16 7.64 10.81
C ARG A 151 -1.16 8.72 10.47
N ALA A 152 -0.73 9.49 11.46
CA ALA A 152 0.13 10.65 11.25
C ALA A 152 1.52 10.43 11.84
N LEU A 153 2.52 11.06 11.22
CA LEU A 153 3.89 11.19 11.70
C LEU A 153 4.29 12.66 11.67
N ALA A 154 5.05 13.10 12.66
CA ALA A 154 5.67 14.43 12.67
C ALA A 154 7.01 14.38 13.41
N VAL A 155 7.92 15.27 13.05
CA VAL A 155 9.15 15.49 13.82
C VAL A 155 8.98 16.76 14.66
N GLY A 156 9.11 16.62 15.97
CA GLY A 156 9.06 17.75 16.89
C GLY A 156 10.34 18.60 16.83
N PRO A 157 10.31 19.84 17.36
CA PRO A 157 11.50 20.68 17.45
C PRO A 157 12.58 20.10 18.38
N ASP A 158 12.21 19.14 19.24
CA ASP A 158 13.12 18.35 20.07
C ASP A 158 13.80 17.20 19.31
N GLY A 159 13.53 17.06 18.01
CA GLY A 159 14.07 16.00 17.16
C GLY A 159 13.40 14.64 17.37
N TYR A 160 12.41 14.52 18.26
CA TYR A 160 11.67 13.27 18.45
C TYR A 160 10.59 13.07 17.39
N ILE A 161 10.20 11.80 17.19
CA ILE A 161 9.11 11.44 16.29
C ILE A 161 7.82 11.35 17.09
N TYR A 162 6.81 12.07 16.65
CA TYR A 162 5.45 12.01 17.16
C TYR A 162 4.57 11.26 16.18
N PHE A 163 3.62 10.46 16.67
CA PHE A 163 2.69 9.74 15.82
C PHE A 163 1.30 9.62 16.44
N SER A 164 0.28 9.52 15.59
CA SER A 164 -1.11 9.31 16.02
C SER A 164 -1.64 7.93 15.65
N THR A 165 -2.53 7.39 16.48
CA THR A 165 -3.29 6.17 16.18
C THR A 165 -4.63 6.50 15.50
N SER A 166 -5.25 5.51 14.87
CA SER A 166 -6.53 5.64 14.14
C SER A 166 -7.42 4.40 14.34
N GLN A 167 -7.57 3.98 15.60
CA GLN A 167 -8.35 2.81 15.99
C GLN A 167 -9.85 3.08 16.05
N GLN A 168 -10.28 4.34 16.17
CA GLN A 168 -11.70 4.67 16.23
C GLN A 168 -12.38 4.78 14.86
N ASP A 169 -11.62 4.83 13.76
CA ASP A 169 -12.16 5.06 12.41
C ASP A 169 -12.92 3.83 11.88
N PRO A 170 -14.26 3.85 11.75
CA PRO A 170 -14.99 2.75 11.13
C PRO A 170 -14.84 2.74 9.59
N PRO A 171 -15.01 1.58 8.93
CA PRO A 171 -15.27 0.27 9.50
C PRO A 171 -14.00 -0.50 9.91
N GLU A 172 -12.80 -0.09 9.47
CA GLU A 172 -11.58 -0.88 9.68
C GLU A 172 -10.96 -0.76 11.07
N GLY A 173 -11.23 0.33 11.79
CA GLY A 173 -10.79 0.53 13.16
C GLY A 173 -11.47 -0.44 14.11
N THR A 174 -10.73 -0.92 15.11
CA THR A 174 -11.30 -1.62 16.27
C THR A 174 -11.23 -0.67 17.46
N PRO A 175 -12.32 0.02 17.83
CA PRO A 175 -12.32 0.97 18.92
C PRO A 175 -11.84 0.34 20.23
N ARG A 176 -10.97 1.04 20.94
CA ARG A 176 -10.41 0.62 22.24
C ARG A 176 -10.52 1.77 23.24
N PRO A 177 -10.91 1.52 24.51
CA PRO A 177 -10.86 2.56 25.53
C PRO A 177 -9.46 3.20 25.62
N GLY A 178 -9.39 4.53 25.67
CA GLY A 178 -8.12 5.27 25.76
C GLY A 178 -7.40 5.51 24.41
N TYR A 179 -7.94 5.00 23.30
CA TYR A 179 -7.57 5.43 21.95
C TYR A 179 -8.53 6.52 21.49
N ASP A 180 -8.23 7.35 20.49
CA ASP A 180 -6.93 7.46 19.82
C ASP A 180 -5.91 8.27 20.62
N MET A 181 -4.64 8.02 20.32
CA MET A 181 -3.51 8.57 21.06
C MET A 181 -2.61 9.41 20.15
N ILE A 182 -1.94 10.39 20.75
CA ILE A 182 -0.73 11.01 20.20
C ILE A 182 0.43 10.53 21.08
N LEU A 183 1.40 9.86 20.48
CA LEU A 183 2.56 9.30 21.16
C LEU A 183 3.84 9.99 20.71
N ARG A 184 4.85 9.94 21.58
CA ARG A 184 6.20 10.44 21.30
C ARG A 184 7.20 9.31 21.42
N LEU A 185 7.85 8.95 20.31
CA LEU A 185 8.97 8.03 20.29
C LEU A 185 10.21 8.73 20.83
N ARG A 186 10.95 8.06 21.73
CA ARG A 186 12.20 8.58 22.32
C ARG A 186 13.29 7.50 22.23
N PRO A 187 14.56 7.87 22.03
CA PRO A 187 15.66 6.93 22.13
C PRO A 187 15.78 6.41 23.56
N VAL A 188 16.14 5.15 23.70
CA VAL A 188 16.39 4.48 24.98
C VAL A 188 17.90 4.27 25.10
N PRO A 189 18.53 4.44 26.28
CA PRO A 189 19.96 4.16 26.42
C PRO A 189 20.29 2.73 25.96
N ALA A 190 21.46 2.56 25.33
CA ALA A 190 21.93 1.25 24.90
C ALA A 190 21.95 0.27 26.08
N GLY A 191 21.34 -0.91 25.92
CA GLY A 191 21.22 -1.92 26.99
C GLY A 191 19.93 -1.84 27.83
N THR A 192 19.12 -0.80 27.68
CA THR A 192 17.75 -0.74 28.23
C THR A 192 16.75 -1.13 27.14
N SER A 193 16.36 -2.40 27.11
CA SER A 193 15.31 -2.89 26.21
C SER A 193 13.93 -2.48 26.71
N ALA A 194 13.35 -1.43 26.11
CA ALA A 194 11.90 -1.17 26.22
C ALA A 194 11.15 -1.47 24.92
N LEU A 195 11.86 -1.56 23.78
CA LEU A 195 11.30 -1.90 22.49
C LEU A 195 11.96 -3.16 21.96
N THR A 196 11.28 -4.29 22.10
CA THR A 196 11.56 -5.45 21.27
C THR A 196 11.13 -5.05 19.85
N LEU A 197 12.09 -4.65 19.02
CA LEU A 197 11.89 -4.67 17.58
C LEU A 197 11.56 -6.13 17.26
N GLY A 198 10.34 -6.38 16.78
CA GLY A 198 10.00 -7.70 16.25
C GLY A 198 11.00 -8.09 15.15
N PRO A 199 11.15 -9.37 14.82
CA PRO A 199 11.99 -9.77 13.70
C PRO A 199 11.61 -8.95 12.46
N LEU A 200 12.62 -8.30 11.87
CA LEU A 200 12.47 -7.44 10.71
C LEU A 200 11.96 -8.29 9.53
N THR A 201 10.67 -8.19 9.21
CA THR A 201 10.14 -8.81 7.99
C THR A 201 10.28 -7.82 6.83
N ALA A 202 11.10 -8.18 5.85
CA ALA A 202 11.17 -7.47 4.58
C ALA A 202 9.89 -7.76 3.77
N ASP A 203 8.79 -7.12 4.13
CA ASP A 203 7.46 -7.37 3.53
C ASP A 203 7.18 -6.55 2.25
N SER A 204 8.20 -6.05 1.56
CA SER A 204 8.00 -5.43 0.24
C SER A 204 9.23 -5.54 -0.65
N ARG A 205 8.98 -5.72 -1.95
CA ARG A 205 9.99 -5.90 -2.99
C ARG A 205 10.16 -4.60 -3.78
N PRO A 206 11.38 -4.10 -3.97
CA PRO A 206 11.63 -2.98 -4.88
C PRO A 206 11.19 -3.35 -6.30
N MET A 207 10.58 -2.41 -7.03
CA MET A 207 10.39 -2.61 -8.46
C MET A 207 11.76 -2.61 -9.17
N GLY A 208 12.06 -3.70 -9.89
CA GLY A 208 13.31 -3.88 -10.64
C GLY A 208 14.03 -5.21 -10.41
N GLU A 209 13.63 -6.00 -9.40
CA GLU A 209 14.12 -7.37 -9.23
C GLU A 209 13.22 -8.35 -9.99
N THR A 210 13.70 -8.88 -11.13
CA THR A 210 13.08 -10.04 -11.78
C THR A 210 13.35 -11.28 -10.94
N VAL A 211 12.48 -11.55 -9.96
CA VAL A 211 12.43 -12.84 -9.28
C VAL A 211 11.16 -13.53 -9.72
N ALA A 212 11.32 -14.75 -10.26
CA ALA A 212 10.21 -15.62 -10.62
C ALA A 212 9.14 -15.61 -9.52
N LEU A 213 7.87 -15.44 -9.92
CA LEU A 213 6.73 -15.71 -9.04
C LEU A 213 7.05 -17.01 -8.28
N ASN A 214 6.98 -16.99 -6.95
CA ASN A 214 6.86 -18.24 -6.22
C ASN A 214 5.49 -18.78 -6.64
N ASN A 215 5.53 -19.63 -7.67
CA ASN A 215 4.39 -20.08 -8.47
C ASN A 215 3.40 -20.98 -7.69
N ALA A 216 3.43 -20.93 -6.36
CA ALA A 216 2.50 -21.68 -5.52
C ALA A 216 1.12 -21.01 -5.60
N PRO A 217 0.07 -21.76 -5.95
CA PRO A 217 -1.27 -21.18 -6.18
C PRO A 217 -1.88 -20.54 -4.93
N GLU A 218 -1.50 -20.99 -3.72
CA GLU A 218 -1.90 -20.35 -2.47
C GLU A 218 -1.40 -18.90 -2.36
N ASN A 219 -0.16 -18.63 -2.76
CA ASN A 219 0.38 -17.27 -2.72
C ASN A 219 -0.33 -16.35 -3.72
N ILE A 220 -0.64 -16.86 -4.92
CA ILE A 220 -1.41 -16.14 -5.93
C ILE A 220 -2.81 -15.83 -5.39
N TYR A 221 -3.45 -16.80 -4.73
CA TYR A 221 -4.75 -16.60 -4.08
C TYR A 221 -4.70 -15.51 -3.00
N GLN A 222 -3.72 -15.58 -2.09
CA GLN A 222 -3.61 -14.62 -0.98
C GLN A 222 -3.36 -13.19 -1.49
N GLN A 223 -2.61 -13.04 -2.58
CA GLN A 223 -2.28 -11.73 -3.13
C GLN A 223 -3.44 -11.12 -3.93
N LEU A 224 -4.14 -11.91 -4.74
CA LEU A 224 -5.06 -11.39 -5.75
C LEU A 224 -6.54 -11.62 -5.43
N CYS A 225 -6.87 -12.60 -4.58
CA CYS A 225 -8.25 -13.07 -4.41
C CYS A 225 -8.76 -12.97 -2.96
N ALA A 226 -7.89 -13.16 -1.96
CA ALA A 226 -8.27 -13.25 -0.55
C ALA A 226 -8.92 -11.98 0.02
N SER A 227 -8.60 -10.80 -0.52
CA SER A 227 -9.17 -9.53 -0.05
C SER A 227 -10.68 -9.42 -0.32
N CYS A 228 -11.20 -10.12 -1.33
CA CYS A 228 -12.62 -10.20 -1.64
C CYS A 228 -13.25 -11.50 -1.13
N HIS A 229 -12.56 -12.63 -1.33
CA HIS A 229 -13.10 -13.97 -1.02
C HIS A 229 -12.70 -14.51 0.36
N GLY A 230 -11.97 -13.73 1.15
CA GLY A 230 -11.46 -14.11 2.47
C GLY A 230 -10.20 -14.99 2.39
N GLU A 231 -9.30 -14.86 3.35
CA GLU A 231 -8.04 -15.65 3.41
C GLU A 231 -8.27 -17.17 3.38
N LYS A 232 -9.44 -17.62 3.82
CA LYS A 232 -9.88 -19.01 3.89
C LYS A 232 -11.07 -19.28 2.98
N LEU A 233 -11.32 -18.49 1.93
CA LEU A 233 -12.43 -18.66 0.98
C LEU A 233 -13.83 -18.45 1.60
N GLN A 234 -13.90 -17.87 2.81
CA GLN A 234 -15.12 -17.68 3.58
C GLN A 234 -15.99 -16.50 3.12
N GLY A 235 -15.45 -15.64 2.25
CA GLY A 235 -16.07 -14.40 1.83
C GLY A 235 -15.76 -13.22 2.75
N THR A 236 -16.16 -12.04 2.29
CA THR A 236 -16.10 -10.77 3.03
C THR A 236 -17.35 -9.96 2.70
N ASP A 237 -17.48 -8.76 3.28
CA ASP A 237 -18.53 -7.81 2.87
C ASP A 237 -18.40 -7.35 1.40
N ARG A 238 -17.25 -7.61 0.76
CA ARG A 238 -16.98 -7.22 -0.64
C ARG A 238 -17.36 -8.31 -1.65
N ALA A 239 -17.25 -9.59 -1.29
CA ALA A 239 -17.63 -10.69 -2.18
C ALA A 239 -17.97 -11.96 -1.40
N LYS A 240 -18.80 -12.80 -2.01
CA LYS A 240 -19.20 -14.09 -1.44
C LYS A 240 -18.00 -15.04 -1.31
N GLY A 241 -18.09 -15.95 -0.35
CA GLY A 241 -17.15 -17.06 -0.20
C GLY A 241 -17.20 -18.01 -1.40
N LEU A 242 -16.15 -18.81 -1.56
CA LEU A 242 -16.02 -19.73 -2.69
C LEU A 242 -16.51 -21.15 -2.37
N TYR A 243 -16.82 -21.45 -1.10
CA TYR A 243 -17.28 -22.77 -0.65
C TYR A 243 -18.62 -23.22 -1.25
N ASP A 244 -19.48 -22.28 -1.65
CA ASP A 244 -20.81 -22.61 -2.17
C ASP A 244 -20.83 -22.69 -3.71
N HIS A 245 -19.66 -22.75 -4.35
CA HIS A 245 -19.51 -22.80 -5.82
C HIS A 245 -20.31 -21.71 -6.55
N THR A 246 -20.49 -20.56 -5.91
CA THR A 246 -21.29 -19.42 -6.40
C THR A 246 -20.82 -18.95 -7.78
N TYR A 247 -19.54 -19.13 -8.07
CA TYR A 247 -18.88 -18.71 -9.30
C TYR A 247 -18.43 -19.92 -10.14
N GLY A 248 -19.15 -21.04 -10.05
CA GLY A 248 -18.87 -22.26 -10.78
C GLY A 248 -18.20 -23.36 -9.94
N ALA A 249 -18.41 -24.60 -10.36
CA ALA A 249 -18.01 -25.80 -9.62
C ALA A 249 -16.90 -26.60 -10.32
N THR A 250 -16.53 -26.23 -11.56
CA THR A 250 -15.50 -26.93 -12.33
C THR A 250 -14.24 -26.08 -12.48
N ARG A 251 -13.11 -26.74 -12.73
CA ARG A 251 -11.83 -26.07 -13.04
C ARG A 251 -11.99 -25.07 -14.19
N SER A 252 -12.70 -25.48 -15.25
CA SER A 252 -12.96 -24.66 -16.43
C SER A 252 -13.78 -23.41 -16.10
N ASP A 253 -14.77 -23.51 -15.20
CA ASP A 253 -15.55 -22.35 -14.77
C ASP A 253 -14.69 -21.36 -14.00
N ILE A 254 -13.90 -21.85 -13.05
CA ILE A 254 -13.05 -21.02 -12.21
C ILE A 254 -11.98 -20.31 -13.06
N VAL A 255 -11.31 -21.03 -13.98
CA VAL A 255 -10.34 -20.43 -14.90
C VAL A 255 -10.99 -19.38 -15.78
N ARG A 256 -12.19 -19.66 -16.33
CA ARG A 256 -12.92 -18.69 -17.16
C ARG A 256 -13.25 -17.42 -16.38
N ILE A 257 -13.73 -17.55 -15.15
CA ILE A 257 -14.11 -16.40 -14.31
C ILE A 257 -12.89 -15.63 -13.83
N ILE A 258 -11.79 -16.28 -13.45
CA ILE A 258 -10.52 -15.59 -13.17
C ILE A 258 -10.05 -14.83 -14.41
N ARG A 259 -10.07 -15.46 -15.58
CA ARG A 259 -9.62 -14.82 -16.81
C ARG A 259 -10.47 -13.60 -17.19
N GLN A 260 -11.78 -13.76 -17.20
CA GLN A 260 -12.71 -12.75 -17.73
C GLN A 260 -13.19 -11.75 -16.69
N GLY A 261 -13.04 -12.08 -15.39
CA GLY A 261 -13.65 -11.33 -14.31
C GLY A 261 -15.17 -11.40 -14.33
N ILE A 262 -15.79 -10.63 -13.43
CA ILE A 262 -17.22 -10.31 -13.42
C ILE A 262 -17.30 -8.79 -13.17
N PRO A 263 -17.02 -7.95 -14.18
CA PRO A 263 -16.85 -6.51 -13.98
C PRO A 263 -18.05 -5.82 -13.33
N ASP A 264 -19.27 -6.23 -13.71
CA ASP A 264 -20.52 -5.71 -13.17
C ASP A 264 -20.73 -6.04 -11.67
N GLN A 265 -19.98 -7.00 -11.15
CA GLN A 265 -19.95 -7.38 -9.73
C GLN A 265 -18.64 -6.96 -9.04
N GLY A 266 -17.81 -6.13 -9.69
CA GLY A 266 -16.57 -5.60 -9.13
C GLY A 266 -15.40 -6.59 -9.12
N MET A 267 -15.51 -7.74 -9.80
CA MET A 267 -14.38 -8.66 -9.99
C MET A 267 -13.65 -8.32 -11.30
N PRO A 268 -12.39 -7.85 -11.25
CA PRO A 268 -11.64 -7.52 -12.45
C PRO A 268 -11.29 -8.78 -13.25
N ALA A 269 -11.04 -8.61 -14.55
CA ALA A 269 -10.45 -9.62 -15.40
C ALA A 269 -8.96 -9.75 -15.08
N TRP A 270 -8.45 -10.98 -15.00
CA TRP A 270 -7.04 -11.25 -14.71
C TRP A 270 -6.26 -11.75 -15.94
N ASP A 271 -6.88 -11.75 -17.12
CA ASP A 271 -6.18 -12.01 -18.37
C ASP A 271 -5.05 -10.99 -18.59
N GLY A 272 -3.87 -11.47 -18.97
CA GLY A 272 -2.65 -10.65 -19.05
C GLY A 272 -1.93 -10.41 -17.71
N ALA A 273 -2.64 -10.41 -16.57
CA ALA A 273 -2.05 -10.25 -15.24
C ALA A 273 -1.61 -11.59 -14.61
N ILE A 274 -2.35 -12.68 -14.87
CA ILE A 274 -2.03 -14.04 -14.42
C ILE A 274 -1.74 -14.91 -15.65
N LYS A 275 -0.66 -15.70 -15.63
CA LYS A 275 -0.36 -16.61 -16.75
C LYS A 275 -1.41 -17.72 -16.81
N PRO A 276 -1.75 -18.26 -18.00
CA PRO A 276 -2.73 -19.35 -18.10
C PRO A 276 -2.43 -20.56 -17.20
N ALA A 277 -1.17 -20.98 -17.09
CA ALA A 277 -0.74 -22.06 -16.20
C ALA A 277 -0.89 -21.74 -14.70
N ASP A 278 -0.89 -20.46 -14.33
CA ASP A 278 -1.11 -20.01 -12.95
C ASP A 278 -2.61 -19.95 -12.62
N MET A 279 -3.46 -19.54 -13.57
CA MET A 279 -4.92 -19.60 -13.42
C MET A 279 -5.38 -21.04 -13.20
N ASP A 280 -4.80 -21.96 -13.97
CA ASP A 280 -5.00 -23.39 -13.89
C ASP A 280 -4.70 -23.95 -12.50
N ARG A 281 -3.52 -23.63 -11.95
CA ARG A 281 -3.13 -24.06 -10.60
C ARG A 281 -3.95 -23.38 -9.50
N LEU A 282 -4.34 -22.13 -9.71
CA LEU A 282 -5.19 -21.38 -8.80
C LEU A 282 -6.59 -22.01 -8.72
N ALA A 283 -7.14 -22.44 -9.85
CA ALA A 283 -8.39 -23.19 -9.90
C ALA A 283 -8.29 -24.52 -9.15
N ASP A 284 -7.21 -25.27 -9.35
CA ASP A 284 -6.95 -26.54 -8.64
C ASP A 284 -6.86 -26.32 -7.11
N PHE A 285 -6.19 -25.26 -6.68
CA PHE A 285 -6.12 -24.87 -5.26
C PHE A 285 -7.49 -24.54 -4.66
N ILE A 286 -8.31 -23.74 -5.35
CA ILE A 286 -9.65 -23.37 -4.89
C ILE A 286 -10.53 -24.62 -4.77
N LEU A 287 -10.51 -25.49 -5.78
CA LEU A 287 -11.27 -26.75 -5.75
C LEU A 287 -10.84 -27.64 -4.58
N ALA A 288 -9.53 -27.79 -4.35
CA ALA A 288 -9.03 -28.57 -3.23
C ALA A 288 -9.53 -28.03 -1.88
N LYS A 289 -9.49 -26.71 -1.67
CA LYS A 289 -9.95 -26.08 -0.41
C LYS A 289 -11.47 -26.14 -0.23
N THR A 290 -12.24 -26.00 -1.30
CA THR A 290 -13.71 -26.05 -1.25
C THR A 290 -14.25 -27.46 -1.04
N SER A 291 -13.51 -28.49 -1.46
CA SER A 291 -13.84 -29.90 -1.22
C SER A 291 -13.77 -30.31 0.27
N THR A 292 -13.12 -29.51 1.12
CA THR A 292 -12.97 -29.73 2.57
C THR A 292 -13.65 -28.62 3.38
N LYS A 293 -14.92 -28.29 3.08
CA LYS A 293 -15.66 -27.22 3.76
C LYS A 293 -15.59 -27.41 5.29
N PRO A 294 -15.07 -26.43 6.06
CA PRO A 294 -15.08 -26.50 7.51
C PRO A 294 -16.54 -26.55 8.02
N PRO A 295 -16.82 -27.25 9.14
CA PRO A 295 -18.17 -27.28 9.69
C PRO A 295 -18.66 -25.85 9.97
N SER A 296 -19.90 -25.55 9.57
CA SER A 296 -20.52 -24.24 9.80
C SER A 296 -20.63 -23.98 11.30
N ILE A 297 -19.98 -22.92 11.79
CA ILE A 297 -20.22 -22.42 13.14
C ILE A 297 -21.57 -21.70 13.10
N ARG A 298 -22.55 -22.21 13.85
CA ARG A 298 -23.84 -21.56 14.10
C ARG A 298 -23.68 -20.40 15.08
#